data_AF-A0A972Z4Q0-F1
#
_entry.id   AF-A0A972Z4Q0-F1
#
_cell.length_a   1.000
_cell.length_b   1.000
_cell.length_c   1.000
_cell.angle_alpha   90.00
_cell.angle_beta   90.00
_cell.angle_gamma   90.00
#
_symmetry.space_group_name_H-M   'P 1'
#
loop_
_entity.id
_entity.type
_entity.pdbx_description
1 polymer ?
#
loop_
_entity_poly.entity_id
_entity_poly.type
_entity_poly.pdbx_seq_one_letter_code
_entity_poly.pdbx_strand_id
1 'polypeptide(L)'
;MQLDELLEILAFGELAGTANVDNDTDQILPDKYPKVISYINRGLTQLHTLFLLKEDIVTVRHLANKTTYFLHSDFSDETGGLDPYISDSPFKPFNDNILMIEYMNDELGDPLVVNDYEDPLSYFTPGHITVEVNVINPETVFHVIYRANHDVLPSQPADPALVLVNIPRNFIDALCYFVASKAFASINSSDSRKASVLLHQLFMQEITLLKANGQGALNFNPLPEDVRKSGWL
;
A
#
# COMPACT_ATOMS: atom_id res chain seq x y z
N MET A 1 -13.44 1.41 -8.59
CA MET A 1 -14.05 0.65 -9.70
C MET A 1 -14.32 -0.75 -9.19
N GLN A 2 -15.22 -1.52 -9.82
CA GLN A 2 -15.42 -2.91 -9.40
C GLN A 2 -14.38 -3.84 -10.04
N LEU A 3 -14.15 -5.02 -9.45
CA LEU A 3 -13.15 -5.96 -9.91
C LEU A 3 -13.53 -6.58 -11.26
N ASP A 4 -14.81 -6.84 -11.50
CA ASP A 4 -15.32 -7.28 -12.81
C ASP A 4 -14.97 -6.28 -13.92
N GLU A 5 -15.19 -4.98 -13.71
CA GLU A 5 -14.83 -3.91 -14.66
C GLU A 5 -13.33 -3.95 -14.99
N LEU A 6 -12.46 -4.17 -13.99
CA LEU A 6 -11.02 -4.25 -14.20
C LEU A 6 -10.61 -5.53 -14.95
N LEU A 7 -11.24 -6.66 -14.63
CA LEU A 7 -11.01 -7.93 -15.33
C LEU A 7 -11.46 -7.83 -16.79
N GLU A 8 -12.55 -7.13 -17.06
CA GLU A 8 -13.07 -6.85 -18.40
C GLU A 8 -12.09 -6.00 -19.21
N ILE A 9 -11.57 -4.91 -18.64
CA ILE A 9 -10.55 -4.05 -19.29
C ILE A 9 -9.32 -4.89 -19.66
N LEU A 10 -8.83 -5.72 -18.73
CA LEU A 10 -7.69 -6.59 -18.97
C LEU A 10 -7.96 -7.64 -20.05
N ALA A 11 -9.16 -8.23 -20.08
CA ALA A 11 -9.54 -9.27 -21.03
C ALA A 11 -9.60 -8.73 -22.47
N PHE A 12 -10.24 -7.57 -22.66
CA PHE A 12 -10.34 -6.91 -23.98
C PHE A 12 -9.05 -6.20 -24.41
N GLY A 13 -8.23 -5.78 -23.43
CA GLY A 13 -6.98 -5.08 -23.67
C GLY A 13 -5.79 -6.03 -23.75
N GLU A 14 -4.93 -5.95 -22.75
CA GLU A 14 -3.58 -6.50 -22.81
C GLU A 14 -3.55 -8.03 -22.70
N LEU A 15 -4.56 -8.66 -22.11
CA LEU A 15 -4.64 -10.12 -21.99
C LEU A 15 -5.41 -10.79 -23.13
N ALA A 16 -5.91 -10.02 -24.10
CA ALA A 16 -6.61 -10.53 -25.27
C ALA A 16 -5.75 -11.57 -26.01
N GLY A 17 -6.35 -12.70 -26.39
CA GLY A 17 -5.66 -13.80 -27.08
C GLY A 17 -4.68 -14.61 -26.21
N THR A 18 -4.62 -14.35 -24.90
CA THR A 18 -3.87 -15.20 -23.97
C THR A 18 -4.75 -16.35 -23.46
N ALA A 19 -4.12 -17.43 -22.99
CA ALA A 19 -4.83 -18.55 -22.34
C ALA A 19 -5.51 -18.19 -21.00
N ASN A 20 -5.51 -16.91 -20.61
CA ASN A 20 -6.26 -16.44 -19.44
C ASN A 20 -7.69 -16.02 -19.80
N VAL A 21 -7.96 -15.74 -21.07
CA VAL A 21 -9.25 -15.24 -21.59
C VAL A 21 -9.95 -16.37 -22.34
N ASP A 22 -11.25 -16.48 -22.16
CA ASP A 22 -12.12 -17.36 -22.95
C ASP A 22 -12.33 -16.76 -24.34
N ASN A 23 -12.13 -17.57 -25.40
CA ASN A 23 -12.28 -17.10 -26.78
C ASN A 23 -13.74 -16.88 -27.19
N ASP A 24 -14.71 -17.48 -26.47
CA ASP A 24 -16.12 -17.39 -26.81
C ASP A 24 -16.81 -16.23 -26.09
N THR A 25 -16.36 -15.89 -24.88
CA THR A 25 -17.00 -14.87 -24.04
C THR A 25 -16.15 -13.61 -23.85
N ASP A 26 -14.89 -13.61 -24.30
CA ASP A 26 -13.91 -12.53 -24.07
C ASP A 26 -13.77 -12.15 -22.58
N GLN A 27 -13.97 -13.11 -21.68
CA GLN A 27 -13.85 -12.91 -20.23
C GLN A 27 -12.67 -13.68 -19.68
N ILE A 28 -12.08 -13.19 -18.58
CA ILE A 28 -11.08 -13.96 -17.84
C ILE A 28 -11.75 -15.24 -17.31
N LEU A 29 -11.15 -16.39 -17.60
CA LEU A 29 -11.63 -17.68 -17.14
C LEU A 29 -11.62 -17.74 -15.60
N PRO A 30 -12.69 -18.22 -14.94
CA PRO A 30 -12.75 -18.28 -13.47
C PRO A 30 -11.62 -19.08 -12.81
N ASP A 31 -11.10 -20.12 -13.47
CA ASP A 31 -9.97 -20.91 -12.97
C ASP A 31 -8.63 -20.13 -13.03
N LYS A 32 -8.59 -19.00 -13.75
CA LYS A 32 -7.44 -18.11 -13.87
C LYS A 32 -7.50 -16.92 -12.91
N TYR A 33 -8.62 -16.69 -12.22
CA TYR A 33 -8.76 -15.62 -11.23
C TYR A 33 -7.63 -15.59 -10.19
N PRO A 34 -7.24 -16.71 -9.55
CA PRO A 34 -6.17 -16.66 -8.55
C PRO A 34 -4.86 -16.08 -9.09
N LYS A 35 -4.54 -16.40 -10.34
CA LYS A 35 -3.31 -15.94 -11.00
C LYS A 35 -3.40 -14.47 -11.38
N VAL A 36 -4.48 -14.06 -12.04
CA VAL A 36 -4.66 -12.67 -12.50
C VAL A 36 -4.81 -11.72 -11.30
N ILE A 37 -5.64 -12.07 -10.32
CA ILE A 37 -5.84 -11.28 -9.10
C ILE A 37 -4.55 -11.19 -8.28
N SER A 38 -3.72 -12.23 -8.24
CA SER A 38 -2.38 -12.14 -7.62
C SER A 38 -1.51 -11.06 -8.29
N TYR A 39 -1.56 -10.95 -9.62
CA TYR A 39 -0.85 -9.88 -10.33
C TYR A 39 -1.47 -8.51 -10.08
N ILE A 40 -2.79 -8.41 -9.97
CA ILE A 40 -3.50 -7.17 -9.62
C ILE A 40 -3.06 -6.70 -8.22
N ASN A 41 -3.14 -7.57 -7.20
CA ASN A 41 -2.68 -7.25 -5.85
C ASN A 41 -1.23 -6.76 -5.83
N ARG A 42 -0.33 -7.42 -6.58
CA ARG A 42 1.08 -6.97 -6.69
C ARG A 42 1.21 -5.61 -7.38
N GLY A 43 0.41 -5.35 -8.40
CA GLY A 43 0.39 -4.07 -9.12
C GLY A 43 -0.14 -2.94 -8.24
N LEU A 44 -1.24 -3.18 -7.51
CA LEU A 44 -1.79 -2.24 -6.55
C LEU A 44 -0.79 -1.94 -5.44
N THR A 45 -0.12 -2.95 -4.87
CA THR A 45 0.94 -2.75 -3.87
C THR A 45 2.07 -1.89 -4.44
N GLN A 46 2.53 -2.16 -5.67
CA GLN A 46 3.57 -1.37 -6.32
C GLN A 46 3.17 0.11 -6.48
N LEU A 47 1.92 0.37 -6.86
CA LEU A 47 1.39 1.73 -7.01
C LEU A 47 1.27 2.43 -5.66
N HIS A 48 0.74 1.75 -4.63
CA HIS A 48 0.68 2.29 -3.27
C HIS A 48 2.06 2.50 -2.64
N THR A 49 3.09 1.76 -3.05
CA THR A 49 4.47 2.06 -2.62
C THR A 49 5.01 3.31 -3.30
N LEU A 50 4.73 3.51 -4.58
CA LEU A 50 5.25 4.64 -5.36
C LEU A 50 4.51 5.96 -5.11
N PHE A 51 3.24 5.89 -4.72
CA PHE A 51 2.35 7.04 -4.57
C PHE A 51 1.56 6.95 -3.26
N LEU A 52 1.30 8.08 -2.62
CA LEU A 52 0.46 8.16 -1.42
C LEU A 52 -1.03 8.08 -1.85
N LEU A 53 -1.50 6.87 -2.15
CA LEU A 53 -2.88 6.61 -2.58
C LEU A 53 -3.85 6.32 -1.43
N LYS A 54 -3.31 5.82 -0.31
CA LYS A 54 -4.04 5.56 0.94
C LYS A 54 -3.14 5.95 2.09
N GLU A 55 -3.68 6.78 2.98
CA GLU A 55 -3.09 7.14 4.25
C GLU A 55 -3.95 6.52 5.35
N ASP A 56 -3.32 6.07 6.43
CA ASP A 56 -4.02 5.67 7.64
C ASP A 56 -3.18 6.06 8.87
N ILE A 57 -3.79 5.92 10.04
CA ILE A 57 -3.23 6.36 11.31
C ILE A 57 -3.33 5.22 12.31
N VAL A 58 -2.21 4.91 12.97
CA VAL A 58 -2.17 4.02 14.13
C VAL A 58 -1.87 4.85 15.38
N THR A 59 -2.63 4.62 16.45
CA THR A 59 -2.44 5.28 17.73
C THR A 59 -1.66 4.36 18.66
N VAL A 60 -0.56 4.85 19.21
CA VAL A 60 0.34 4.09 20.06
C VAL A 60 0.41 4.70 21.45
N ARG A 61 0.15 3.89 22.49
CA ARG A 61 0.26 4.29 23.90
C ARG A 61 1.70 4.09 24.37
N HIS A 62 2.24 5.07 25.08
CA HIS A 62 3.52 4.91 25.77
C HIS A 62 3.39 3.91 26.91
N LEU A 63 4.39 3.03 27.05
CA LEU A 63 4.51 2.11 28.19
C LEU A 63 5.77 2.44 28.98
N ALA A 64 5.66 2.47 30.32
CA ALA A 64 6.70 2.96 31.24
C ALA A 64 8.10 2.34 31.08
N ASN A 65 8.19 1.13 30.53
CA ASN A 65 9.46 0.41 30.34
C ASN A 65 9.69 0.01 28.87
N LYS A 66 9.13 0.76 27.92
CA LYS A 66 9.24 0.46 26.49
C LYS A 66 9.71 1.67 25.70
N THR A 67 10.88 1.53 25.09
CA THR A 67 11.45 2.54 24.17
C THR A 67 11.24 2.18 22.71
N THR A 68 11.04 0.90 22.39
CA THR A 68 10.91 0.41 21.00
C THR A 68 9.52 -0.17 20.79
N TYR A 69 8.80 0.33 19.79
CA TYR A 69 7.44 -0.05 19.43
C TYR A 69 7.43 -0.67 18.03
N PHE A 70 6.97 -1.92 17.94
CA PHE A 70 6.67 -2.55 16.66
C PHE A 70 5.21 -2.33 16.31
N LEU A 71 4.95 -1.74 15.16
CA LEU A 71 3.64 -1.48 14.59
C LEU A 71 3.13 -2.76 13.92
N HIS A 72 2.61 -3.67 14.74
CA HIS A 72 2.08 -4.97 14.33
C HIS A 72 0.83 -5.33 15.16
N SER A 73 -0.16 -5.97 14.56
CA SER A 73 -1.45 -6.34 15.17
C SER A 73 -1.28 -7.18 16.45
N ASP A 74 -0.24 -8.00 16.54
CA ASP A 74 0.14 -8.72 17.77
C ASP A 74 0.29 -7.81 19.02
N PHE A 75 0.38 -6.49 18.86
CA PHE A 75 0.46 -5.51 19.94
C PHE A 75 -0.78 -4.59 20.04
N SER A 76 -1.87 -4.92 19.35
CA SER A 76 -3.12 -4.16 19.37
C SER A 76 -4.09 -4.57 20.48
N ASP A 77 -5.08 -3.74 20.77
CA ASP A 77 -6.08 -4.01 21.80
C ASP A 77 -6.97 -5.21 21.43
N GLU A 78 -7.21 -5.42 20.14
CA GLU A 78 -8.05 -6.53 19.64
C GLU A 78 -7.34 -7.90 19.63
N THR A 79 -6.07 -7.93 19.23
CA THR A 79 -5.33 -9.19 19.03
C THR A 79 -4.18 -9.39 20.00
N GLY A 80 -3.74 -8.34 20.69
CA GLY A 80 -2.60 -8.36 21.59
C GLY A 80 -2.85 -9.14 22.87
N GLY A 81 -1.74 -9.62 23.43
CA GLY A 81 -1.72 -10.35 24.70
C GLY A 81 -1.56 -9.44 25.90
N LEU A 82 -0.49 -9.66 26.68
CA LEU A 82 -0.16 -8.81 27.82
C LEU A 82 0.51 -7.52 27.33
N ASP A 83 0.03 -6.38 27.84
CA ASP A 83 0.52 -5.02 27.56
C ASP A 83 0.42 -4.57 26.08
N PRO A 84 -0.78 -4.60 25.46
CA PRO A 84 -0.98 -4.02 24.14
C PRO A 84 -0.79 -2.50 24.19
N TYR A 85 -0.20 -1.95 23.14
CA TYR A 85 0.08 -0.52 23.02
C TYR A 85 -0.48 0.10 21.75
N ILE A 86 -0.95 -0.70 20.79
CA ILE A 86 -1.68 -0.17 19.63
C ILE A 86 -3.17 -0.10 20.01
N SER A 87 -3.73 1.10 19.95
CA SER A 87 -5.15 1.33 20.20
C SER A 87 -5.93 1.11 18.90
N ASP A 88 -6.74 0.04 18.86
CA ASP A 88 -7.65 -0.30 17.76
C ASP A 88 -9.01 -0.80 18.29
N SER A 89 -9.88 -1.28 17.39
CA SER A 89 -11.21 -1.77 17.77
C SER A 89 -11.74 -2.79 16.75
N PRO A 90 -12.81 -3.56 17.04
CA PRO A 90 -13.34 -4.53 16.08
C PRO A 90 -13.91 -3.86 14.82
N PHE A 91 -14.25 -2.56 14.91
CA PHE A 91 -14.79 -1.77 13.79
C PHE A 91 -13.69 -1.09 12.95
N LYS A 92 -12.50 -0.91 13.52
CA LYS A 92 -11.32 -0.38 12.84
C LYS A 92 -10.07 -1.11 13.35
N PRO A 93 -9.89 -2.40 12.98
CA PRO A 93 -8.75 -3.19 13.43
C PRO A 93 -7.48 -2.71 12.73
N PHE A 94 -6.34 -2.85 13.40
CA PHE A 94 -5.04 -2.60 12.78
C PHE A 94 -4.65 -3.79 11.89
N ASN A 95 -4.49 -3.56 10.58
CA ASN A 95 -4.41 -4.61 9.56
C ASN A 95 -2.99 -4.88 9.00
N ASP A 96 -1.94 -4.44 9.69
CA ASP A 96 -0.54 -4.65 9.29
C ASP A 96 -0.23 -4.22 7.84
N ASN A 97 -0.90 -3.15 7.38
CA ASN A 97 -0.82 -2.68 6.00
C ASN A 97 0.13 -1.49 5.82
N ILE A 98 1.08 -1.28 6.73
CA ILE A 98 2.05 -0.19 6.66
C ILE A 98 3.03 -0.44 5.51
N LEU A 99 3.14 0.52 4.59
CA LEU A 99 4.20 0.56 3.57
C LEU A 99 5.33 1.50 3.96
N MET A 100 5.00 2.67 4.53
CA MET A 100 5.98 3.67 4.93
C MET A 100 5.39 4.60 5.99
N ILE A 101 6.17 4.91 7.02
CA ILE A 101 5.83 5.96 7.99
C ILE A 101 6.11 7.32 7.34
N GLU A 102 5.11 8.20 7.31
CA GLU A 102 5.23 9.52 6.65
C GLU A 102 5.61 10.60 7.66
N TYR A 103 4.87 10.69 8.77
CA TYR A 103 5.10 11.61 9.87
C TYR A 103 4.39 11.13 11.13
N MET A 104 4.67 11.79 12.24
CA MET A 104 4.09 11.47 13.53
C MET A 104 3.58 12.73 14.22
N ASN A 105 2.50 12.58 14.99
CA ASN A 105 1.94 13.65 15.81
C ASN A 105 1.80 13.18 17.26
N ASP A 106 1.81 14.11 18.21
CA ASP A 106 1.47 13.86 19.61
C ASP A 106 -0.06 13.75 19.83
N GLU A 107 -0.49 13.60 21.08
CA GLU A 107 -1.89 13.49 21.46
C GLU A 107 -2.73 14.76 21.19
N LEU A 108 -2.08 15.91 20.97
CA LEU A 108 -2.71 17.19 20.64
C LEU A 108 -2.80 17.40 19.13
N GLY A 109 -2.14 16.55 18.35
CA GLY A 109 -2.05 16.66 16.89
C GLY A 109 -0.88 17.52 16.42
N ASP A 110 0.02 17.91 17.32
CA ASP A 110 1.22 18.67 16.97
C ASP A 110 2.28 17.73 16.36
N PRO A 111 3.00 18.15 15.30
CA PRO A 111 4.02 17.32 14.67
C PRO A 111 5.17 16.99 15.61
N LEU A 112 5.55 15.71 15.64
CA LEU A 112 6.73 15.22 16.37
C LEU A 112 7.97 15.29 15.48
N VAL A 113 9.13 15.58 16.11
CA VAL A 113 10.43 15.57 15.44
C VAL A 113 10.89 14.12 15.23
N VAL A 114 11.10 13.72 13.98
CA VAL A 114 11.48 12.34 13.62
C VAL A 114 12.87 12.30 12.97
N ASN A 115 13.69 11.32 13.37
CA ASN A 115 15.05 11.05 12.87
C ASN A 115 16.01 12.24 12.95
N ASP A 116 15.93 13.03 14.03
CA ASP A 116 16.85 14.12 14.31
C ASP A 116 17.82 13.76 15.43
N TYR A 117 19.07 13.45 15.08
CA TYR A 117 20.11 13.12 16.05
C TYR A 117 20.57 14.31 16.90
N GLU A 118 20.24 15.53 16.52
CA GLU A 118 20.57 16.74 17.29
C GLU A 118 19.50 17.06 18.35
N ASP A 119 18.29 16.50 18.20
CA ASP A 119 17.18 16.70 19.15
C ASP A 119 17.05 15.50 20.11
N PRO A 120 17.28 15.69 21.42
CA PRO A 120 17.15 14.61 22.41
C PRO A 120 15.71 14.08 22.57
N LEU A 121 14.70 14.84 22.12
CA LEU A 121 13.29 14.45 22.13
C LEU A 121 12.84 13.79 20.82
N SER A 122 13.74 13.63 19.85
CA SER A 122 13.39 13.04 18.56
C SER A 122 12.94 11.58 18.71
N TYR A 123 11.94 11.24 17.93
CA TYR A 123 11.51 9.87 17.67
C TYR A 123 12.33 9.30 16.51
N PHE A 124 12.68 8.02 16.58
CA PHE A 124 13.47 7.37 15.53
C PHE A 124 12.65 6.28 14.85
N THR A 125 12.90 6.09 13.58
CA THR A 125 12.35 4.98 12.81
C THR A 125 13.53 4.15 12.30
N PRO A 126 13.92 3.04 12.98
CA PRO A 126 15.02 2.14 12.58
C PRO A 126 14.65 0.85 11.79
N GLY A 127 13.39 0.38 11.77
CA GLY A 127 12.81 -0.48 10.69
C GLY A 127 11.39 -0.06 10.25
N HIS A 128 10.92 -0.38 9.02
CA HIS A 128 9.67 0.14 8.40
C HIS A 128 8.37 0.09 9.22
N ILE A 129 8.36 -0.67 10.31
CA ILE A 129 7.27 -0.81 11.28
C ILE A 129 7.76 -0.59 12.71
N THR A 130 8.91 0.04 12.91
CA THR A 130 9.56 0.19 14.21
C THR A 130 9.71 1.68 14.51
N VAL A 131 9.24 2.07 15.69
CA VAL A 131 9.40 3.41 16.25
C VAL A 131 10.20 3.29 17.55
N GLU A 132 11.21 4.12 17.71
CA GLU A 132 11.99 4.26 18.94
C GLU A 132 11.75 5.65 19.55
N VAL A 133 11.59 5.68 20.86
CA VAL A 133 11.33 6.90 21.63
C VAL A 133 12.43 7.09 22.65
N ASN A 134 12.97 8.30 22.74
CA ASN A 134 14.02 8.64 23.71
C ASN A 134 13.45 9.07 25.07
N VAL A 135 12.23 9.60 25.09
CA VAL A 135 11.54 10.03 26.30
C VAL A 135 10.20 9.31 26.40
N ILE A 136 9.98 8.62 27.51
CA ILE A 136 8.76 7.90 27.80
C ILE A 136 7.88 8.75 28.70
N ASN A 137 6.64 9.00 28.28
CA ASN A 137 5.59 9.55 29.12
C ASN A 137 4.37 8.62 29.10
N PRO A 138 4.19 7.73 30.10
CA PRO A 138 3.14 6.70 30.06
C PRO A 138 1.70 7.23 30.00
N GLU A 139 1.50 8.51 30.28
CA GLU A 139 0.19 9.16 30.23
C GLU A 139 -0.17 9.70 28.84
N THR A 140 0.73 9.58 27.85
CA THR A 140 0.51 10.12 26.50
C THR A 140 0.46 9.03 25.45
N VAL A 141 -0.04 9.44 24.28
CA VAL A 141 -0.07 8.64 23.07
C VAL A 141 0.63 9.39 21.96
N PHE A 142 1.04 8.69 20.92
CA PHE A 142 1.45 9.31 19.68
C PHE A 142 0.72 8.65 18.51
N HIS A 143 0.52 9.43 17.46
CA HIS A 143 -0.12 9.00 16.24
C HIS A 143 0.95 8.82 15.17
N VAL A 144 1.02 7.63 14.59
CA VAL A 144 1.88 7.36 13.43
C VAL A 144 1.01 7.42 12.19
N ILE A 145 1.26 8.41 11.34
CA ILE A 145 0.60 8.56 10.07
C ILE A 145 1.45 7.85 9.02
N TYR A 146 0.84 6.94 8.28
CA TYR A 146 1.55 6.07 7.37
C TYR A 146 0.85 5.91 6.02
N ARG A 147 1.66 5.67 5.00
CA ARG A 147 1.21 5.20 3.70
C ARG A 147 0.78 3.76 3.83
N ALA A 148 -0.50 3.51 3.57
CA ALA A 148 -1.13 2.21 3.70
C ALA A 148 -1.19 1.47 2.36
N ASN A 149 -1.06 0.15 2.42
CA ASN A 149 -1.32 -0.72 1.28
C ASN A 149 -2.83 -0.83 1.00
N HIS A 150 -3.17 -1.23 -0.22
CA HIS A 150 -4.55 -1.54 -0.59
C HIS A 150 -5.08 -2.76 0.18
N ASP A 151 -6.39 -2.89 0.26
CA ASP A 151 -7.02 -4.08 0.83
C ASP A 151 -6.84 -5.25 -0.15
N VAL A 152 -6.38 -6.40 0.35
CA VAL A 152 -6.03 -7.54 -0.49
C VAL A 152 -7.30 -8.09 -1.15
N LEU A 153 -7.29 -8.15 -2.48
CA LEU A 153 -8.41 -8.70 -3.24
C LEU A 153 -8.44 -10.23 -3.05
N PRO A 154 -9.64 -10.82 -2.81
CA PRO A 154 -9.78 -12.26 -2.68
C PRO A 154 -9.37 -12.96 -3.98
N SER A 155 -8.56 -14.02 -3.89
CA SER A 155 -8.06 -14.76 -5.08
C SER A 155 -9.17 -15.48 -5.85
N GLN A 156 -10.28 -15.80 -5.18
CA GLN A 156 -11.47 -16.43 -5.75
C GLN A 156 -12.71 -15.72 -5.18
N PRO A 157 -13.05 -14.52 -5.68
CA PRO A 157 -14.28 -13.84 -5.26
C PRO A 157 -15.50 -14.68 -5.64
N ALA A 158 -16.50 -14.73 -4.75
CA ALA A 158 -17.79 -15.33 -5.08
C ALA A 158 -18.51 -14.55 -6.20
N ASP A 159 -18.38 -13.22 -6.16
CA ASP A 159 -18.88 -12.31 -7.20
C ASP A 159 -17.87 -11.15 -7.36
N PRO A 160 -17.13 -11.08 -8.50
CA PRO A 160 -16.22 -9.96 -8.76
C PRO A 160 -16.90 -8.58 -8.82
N ALA A 161 -18.20 -8.50 -9.15
CA ALA A 161 -18.93 -7.24 -9.23
C ALA A 161 -19.16 -6.58 -7.86
N LEU A 162 -19.04 -7.35 -6.77
CA LEU A 162 -19.16 -6.87 -5.40
C LEU A 162 -17.82 -6.45 -4.79
N VAL A 163 -16.70 -6.72 -5.47
CA VAL A 163 -15.36 -6.45 -4.95
C VAL A 163 -14.86 -5.10 -5.48
N LEU A 164 -14.76 -4.13 -4.57
CA LEU A 164 -14.24 -2.82 -4.89
C LEU A 164 -12.72 -2.83 -5.05
N VAL A 165 -12.24 -2.40 -6.22
CA VAL A 165 -10.84 -2.02 -6.44
C VAL A 165 -10.71 -0.52 -6.21
N ASN A 166 -10.23 -0.16 -5.02
CA ASN A 166 -10.08 1.23 -4.60
C ASN A 166 -8.80 1.85 -5.16
N ILE A 167 -8.85 2.28 -6.42
CA ILE A 167 -7.76 2.98 -7.10
C ILE A 167 -8.30 4.17 -7.90
N PRO A 168 -7.59 5.33 -7.94
CA PRO A 168 -7.99 6.44 -8.80
C PRO A 168 -7.86 6.09 -10.29
N ARG A 169 -8.78 6.61 -11.12
CA ARG A 169 -8.92 6.22 -12.54
C ARG A 169 -7.67 6.43 -13.39
N ASN A 170 -6.88 7.45 -13.09
CA ASN A 170 -5.65 7.79 -13.79
C ASN A 170 -4.53 6.73 -13.61
N PHE A 171 -4.64 5.83 -12.63
CA PHE A 171 -3.67 4.74 -12.43
C PHE A 171 -4.07 3.41 -13.08
N ILE A 172 -5.25 3.35 -13.73
CA ILE A 172 -5.77 2.10 -14.31
C ILE A 172 -4.82 1.56 -15.38
N ASP A 173 -4.38 2.40 -16.32
CA ASP A 173 -3.50 1.98 -17.41
C ASP A 173 -2.17 1.43 -16.86
N ALA A 174 -1.58 2.12 -15.88
CA ALA A 174 -0.37 1.66 -15.20
C ALA A 174 -0.61 0.27 -14.56
N LEU A 175 -1.73 0.08 -13.87
CA LEU A 175 -2.07 -1.21 -13.27
C LEU A 175 -2.22 -2.30 -14.34
N CYS A 176 -2.92 -2.04 -15.43
CA CYS A 176 -3.14 -2.98 -16.53
C CYS A 176 -1.81 -3.40 -17.19
N TYR A 177 -0.94 -2.45 -17.52
CA TYR A 177 0.38 -2.74 -18.07
C TYR A 177 1.24 -3.58 -17.13
N PHE A 178 1.20 -3.29 -15.83
CA PHE A 178 1.91 -4.10 -14.83
C PHE A 178 1.39 -5.54 -14.81
N VAL A 179 0.07 -5.72 -14.69
CA VAL A 179 -0.57 -7.04 -14.63
C VAL A 179 -0.23 -7.87 -15.88
N ALA A 180 -0.39 -7.27 -17.05
CA ALA A 180 -0.11 -7.91 -18.32
C ALA A 180 1.38 -8.27 -18.47
N SER A 181 2.29 -7.39 -18.04
CA SER A 181 3.73 -7.70 -18.05
C SER A 181 4.04 -8.99 -17.27
N LYS A 182 3.38 -9.22 -16.13
CA LYS A 182 3.55 -10.44 -15.32
C LYS A 182 2.88 -11.65 -15.95
N ALA A 183 1.69 -11.47 -16.54
CA ALA A 183 1.01 -12.53 -17.26
C ALA A 183 1.87 -13.08 -18.41
N PHE A 184 2.40 -12.21 -19.27
CA PHE A 184 3.26 -12.61 -20.38
C PHE A 184 4.64 -13.15 -19.93
N ALA A 185 5.21 -12.62 -18.84
CA ALA A 185 6.46 -13.13 -18.29
C ALA A 185 6.37 -14.62 -17.90
N SER A 186 5.18 -15.08 -17.52
CA SER A 186 4.95 -16.48 -17.13
C SER A 186 4.84 -17.44 -18.31
N ILE A 187 4.71 -16.94 -19.54
CA ILE A 187 4.57 -17.76 -20.76
C ILE A 187 5.95 -18.01 -21.35
N ASN A 188 6.32 -19.28 -21.51
CA ASN A 188 7.63 -19.66 -22.02
C ASN A 188 7.70 -19.61 -23.57
N SER A 189 7.46 -18.43 -24.15
CA SER A 189 7.63 -18.16 -25.58
C SER A 189 8.49 -16.93 -25.81
N SER A 190 9.18 -16.86 -26.95
CA SER A 190 10.02 -15.70 -27.30
C SER A 190 9.19 -14.42 -27.44
N ASP A 191 8.02 -14.52 -28.07
CA ASP A 191 7.15 -13.37 -28.32
C ASP A 191 6.48 -12.87 -27.04
N SER A 192 6.07 -13.79 -26.14
CA SER A 192 5.55 -13.40 -24.82
C SER A 192 6.60 -12.68 -23.97
N ARG A 193 7.88 -13.09 -24.02
CA ARG A 193 8.95 -12.36 -23.32
C ARG A 193 9.12 -10.94 -23.85
N LYS A 194 9.05 -10.74 -25.17
CA LYS A 194 9.12 -9.39 -25.78
C LYS A 194 7.93 -8.53 -25.35
N ALA A 195 6.71 -9.10 -25.41
CA ALA A 195 5.50 -8.41 -24.97
C ALA A 195 5.59 -8.01 -23.49
N SER A 196 6.07 -8.92 -22.63
CA SER A 196 6.28 -8.65 -21.20
C SER A 196 7.22 -7.46 -20.96
N VAL A 197 8.36 -7.41 -21.68
CA VAL A 197 9.31 -6.29 -21.58
C VAL A 197 8.69 -4.97 -22.05
N LEU A 198 7.98 -4.98 -23.17
CA LEU A 198 7.31 -3.78 -23.71
C LEU A 198 6.25 -3.25 -22.74
N LEU A 199 5.38 -4.11 -22.23
CA LEU A 199 4.34 -3.73 -21.27
C LEU A 199 4.94 -3.19 -19.97
N HIS A 200 6.06 -3.77 -19.51
CA HIS A 200 6.77 -3.22 -18.37
C HIS A 200 7.37 -1.84 -18.65
N GLN A 201 7.85 -1.57 -19.87
CA GLN A 201 8.32 -0.24 -20.26
C GLN A 201 7.17 0.78 -20.29
N LEU A 202 6.00 0.41 -20.82
CA LEU A 202 4.81 1.27 -20.82
C LEU A 202 4.35 1.58 -19.39
N PHE A 203 4.39 0.59 -18.49
CA PHE A 203 4.16 0.81 -17.07
C PHE A 203 5.11 1.88 -16.51
N MET A 204 6.43 1.74 -16.71
CA MET A 204 7.40 2.71 -16.20
C MET A 204 7.23 4.12 -16.81
N GLN A 205 6.83 4.20 -18.08
CA GLN A 205 6.49 5.47 -18.73
C GLN A 205 5.28 6.13 -18.06
N GLU A 206 4.22 5.36 -17.78
CA GLU A 206 3.03 5.86 -17.12
C GLU A 206 3.34 6.36 -15.70
N ILE A 207 4.14 5.62 -14.94
CA ILE A 207 4.64 6.08 -13.62
C ILE A 207 5.37 7.43 -13.73
N THR A 208 6.14 7.64 -14.79
CA THR A 208 6.86 8.90 -15.01
C THR A 208 5.89 10.04 -15.31
N LEU A 209 4.86 9.81 -16.13
CA LEU A 209 3.82 10.80 -16.44
C LEU A 209 2.98 11.16 -15.21
N LEU A 210 2.57 10.15 -14.43
CA LEU A 210 1.82 10.33 -13.19
C LEU A 210 2.58 11.20 -12.19
N LYS A 211 3.89 10.96 -12.03
CA LYS A 211 4.76 11.78 -11.19
C LYS A 211 4.89 13.21 -11.72
N ALA A 212 5.08 13.39 -13.03
CA ALA A 212 5.20 14.70 -13.65
C ALA A 212 3.92 15.54 -13.51
N ASN A 213 2.75 14.89 -13.51
CA ASN A 213 1.45 15.53 -13.33
C ASN A 213 1.08 15.78 -11.85
N GLY A 214 1.98 15.46 -10.91
CA GLY A 214 1.74 15.61 -9.46
C GLY A 214 0.65 14.67 -8.91
N GLN A 215 0.31 13.61 -9.65
CA GLN A 215 -0.72 12.67 -9.20
C GLN A 215 -0.15 11.73 -8.15
N GLY A 216 -0.88 11.55 -7.04
CA GLY A 216 -0.49 10.66 -5.95
C GLY A 216 0.22 11.34 -4.77
N ALA A 217 0.30 12.67 -4.74
CA ALA A 217 0.36 13.41 -3.49
C ALA A 217 -1.09 13.70 -3.08
N LEU A 218 -1.57 13.12 -1.98
CA LEU A 218 -2.69 13.75 -1.28
C LEU A 218 -2.20 15.18 -0.99
N ASN A 219 -2.88 16.19 -1.54
CA ASN A 219 -2.55 17.60 -1.36
C ASN A 219 -2.77 17.96 0.11
N PHE A 220 -1.82 17.59 0.96
CA PHE A 220 -1.74 18.05 2.33
C PHE A 220 -0.73 19.17 2.40
N ASN A 221 -1.17 20.22 3.10
CA ASN A 221 -0.43 21.37 3.54
C ASN A 221 1.03 20.96 3.81
N PRO A 222 2.04 21.55 3.15
CA PRO A 222 3.41 21.20 3.45
C PRO A 222 3.65 21.59 4.91
N LEU A 223 3.68 20.59 5.80
CA LEU A 223 4.46 20.74 7.01
C LEU A 223 5.83 21.25 6.54
N PRO A 224 6.36 22.31 7.18
CA PRO A 224 7.56 22.96 6.69
C PRO A 224 8.69 21.92 6.56
N GLU A 225 9.62 22.18 5.64
CA GLU A 225 10.61 21.19 5.15
C GLU A 225 11.49 20.61 6.28
N ASP A 226 11.57 21.34 7.40
CA ASP A 226 12.20 20.97 8.67
C ASP A 226 11.47 19.85 9.44
N VAL A 227 10.16 19.67 9.23
CA VAL A 227 9.36 18.58 9.80
C VAL A 227 9.37 17.33 8.92
N ARG A 228 9.64 17.48 7.61
CA ARG A 228 9.67 16.38 6.62
C ARG A 228 11.03 15.67 6.53
N LYS A 229 11.62 15.32 7.67
CA LYS A 229 12.61 14.23 7.69
C LYS A 229 11.85 12.89 7.64
N SER A 230 11.20 12.61 6.50
CA SER A 230 10.52 11.33 6.25
C SER A 230 11.49 10.18 6.56
N GLY A 231 11.09 9.21 7.38
CA GLY A 231 11.85 7.96 7.57
C GLY A 231 11.77 7.12 6.28
N TRP A 232 12.83 6.54 5.74
CA TRP A 232 13.92 5.70 6.26
C TRP A 232 15.30 6.27 5.88
N LEU A 233 16.34 6.05 6.70
CA LEU A 233 17.75 6.37 6.39
C LEU A 233 18.16 5.99 4.95
#